data_AF-A0AAJ1QD12-F1
#
_entry.id   AF-A0AAJ1QD12-F1
#
_cell.length_a   1.000
_cell.length_b   1.000
_cell.length_c   1.000
_cell.angle_alpha   90.00
_cell.angle_beta   90.00
_cell.angle_gamma   90.00
#
_symmetry.space_group_name_H-M   'P 1'
#
loop_
_entity.id
_entity.type
_entity.pdbx_description
1 polymer ?
#
loop_
_entity_poly.entity_id
_entity_poly.type
_entity_poly.pdbx_seq_one_letter_code
_entity_poly.pdbx_strand_id
1 'polypeptide(L)'
;MKFFKIYLNKVSNKVLLIFINIIFLISFTYCKTQKKDKNLNKIKYATNANNEFSWKIEEGTSIYYIRLSANDYIENINDNEYFKKLLGKYKFSDYSYIKNTNEFVNLSISEDPIENRFLISHKYSYDLNIDSLGKVNLNVYYPIEKEGGYSFNLSKDDFDMIKNILGNVSVKELDNKFYIKNNKSTQSIIINNQYIINDFKSLKSNLDIYAILMFSNYLTMKYIDKKIPNNIKYSIESSNYITTRPVPELIDD
;
A
#
# COMPACT_ATOMS: atom_id res chain seq x y z
N MET A 1 -9.60 71.60 -14.72
CA MET A 1 -8.51 70.57 -14.76
C MET A 1 -8.13 69.92 -13.42
N LYS A 2 -8.53 70.43 -12.23
CA LYS A 2 -8.19 69.80 -10.93
C LYS A 2 -9.06 68.57 -10.56
N PHE A 3 -10.32 68.53 -11.01
CA PHE A 3 -11.24 67.43 -10.67
C PHE A 3 -10.91 66.09 -11.35
N PHE A 4 -10.39 66.10 -12.57
CA PHE A 4 -10.03 64.88 -13.31
C PHE A 4 -8.86 64.13 -12.67
N LYS A 5 -7.90 64.87 -12.09
CA LYS A 5 -6.68 64.29 -11.47
C LYS A 5 -6.98 63.53 -10.17
N ILE A 6 -8.00 63.97 -9.42
CA ILE A 6 -8.43 63.32 -8.17
C ILE A 6 -9.19 62.01 -8.47
N TYR A 7 -10.00 62.01 -9.53
CA TYR A 7 -10.78 60.82 -9.92
C TYR A 7 -9.88 59.70 -10.44
N LEU A 8 -8.88 60.03 -11.27
CA LEU A 8 -7.88 59.07 -11.77
C LEU A 8 -7.05 58.43 -10.66
N ASN A 9 -6.63 59.19 -9.63
CA ASN A 9 -5.91 58.64 -8.48
C ASN A 9 -6.77 57.70 -7.62
N LYS A 10 -8.07 57.99 -7.46
CA LYS A 10 -9.00 57.11 -6.72
C LYS A 10 -9.29 55.81 -7.45
N VAL A 11 -9.44 55.86 -8.78
CA VAL A 11 -9.67 54.66 -9.61
C VAL A 11 -8.39 53.80 -9.66
N SER A 12 -7.22 54.42 -9.82
CA SER A 12 -5.91 53.73 -9.78
C SER A 12 -5.70 52.98 -8.47
N ASN A 13 -5.98 53.61 -7.32
CA ASN A 13 -5.84 52.97 -6.01
C ASN A 13 -6.81 51.80 -5.81
N LYS A 14 -8.05 51.88 -6.33
CA LYS A 14 -9.01 50.76 -6.27
C LYS A 14 -8.57 49.58 -7.13
N VAL A 15 -8.07 49.85 -8.34
CA VAL A 15 -7.56 48.80 -9.24
C VAL A 15 -6.33 48.13 -8.61
N LEU A 16 -5.41 48.91 -8.04
CA LEU A 16 -4.24 48.39 -7.34
C LEU A 16 -4.63 47.48 -6.15
N LEU A 17 -5.64 47.88 -5.37
CA LEU A 17 -6.13 47.08 -4.24
C LEU A 17 -6.73 45.74 -4.70
N ILE A 18 -7.43 45.73 -5.83
CA ILE A 18 -8.00 44.50 -6.42
C ILE A 18 -6.87 43.56 -6.87
N PHE A 19 -5.85 44.09 -7.56
CA PHE A 19 -4.69 43.30 -7.98
C PHE A 19 -3.91 42.69 -6.81
N ILE A 20 -3.69 43.44 -5.73
CA ILE A 20 -3.02 42.93 -4.53
C ILE A 20 -3.83 41.80 -3.89
N ASN A 21 -5.16 41.95 -3.79
CA ASN A 21 -6.03 40.91 -3.23
C ASN A 21 -6.04 39.64 -4.11
N ILE A 22 -6.02 39.79 -5.43
CA ILE A 22 -5.95 38.64 -6.36
C ILE A 22 -4.60 37.91 -6.21
N ILE A 23 -3.49 38.64 -6.12
CA ILE A 23 -2.16 38.04 -5.92
C ILE A 23 -2.09 37.32 -4.57
N PHE A 24 -2.66 37.91 -3.51
CA PHE A 24 -2.77 37.25 -2.20
C PHE A 24 -3.62 35.99 -2.28
N LEU A 25 -4.76 36.04 -2.98
CA LEU A 25 -5.64 34.88 -3.14
C LEU A 25 -4.93 33.76 -3.89
N ILE A 26 -4.28 34.06 -5.01
CA ILE A 26 -3.49 33.11 -5.81
C ILE A 26 -2.36 32.50 -4.98
N SER A 27 -1.60 33.33 -4.26
CA SER A 27 -0.50 32.89 -3.38
C SER A 27 -1.02 32.02 -2.23
N PHE A 28 -2.18 32.35 -1.66
CA PHE A 28 -2.81 31.57 -0.59
C PHE A 28 -3.34 30.22 -1.10
N THR A 29 -3.95 30.18 -2.28
CA THR A 29 -4.31 28.91 -2.95
C THR A 29 -3.07 28.09 -3.31
N TYR A 30 -2.00 28.71 -3.82
CA TYR A 30 -0.76 28.03 -4.18
C TYR A 30 -0.03 27.45 -2.96
N CYS A 31 -0.01 28.18 -1.84
CA CYS A 31 0.49 27.69 -0.55
C CYS A 31 -0.40 26.57 0.04
N LYS A 32 -1.73 26.63 -0.14
CA LYS A 32 -2.64 25.54 0.25
C LYS A 32 -2.44 24.28 -0.60
N THR A 33 -2.16 24.42 -1.89
CA THR A 33 -1.87 23.27 -2.76
C THR A 33 -0.51 22.66 -2.47
N GLN A 34 0.52 23.44 -2.11
CA GLN A 34 1.82 22.89 -1.74
C GLN A 34 1.87 22.24 -0.35
N LYS A 35 0.92 22.53 0.55
CA LYS A 35 0.86 21.89 1.87
C LYS A 35 0.28 20.48 1.88
N LYS A 36 -0.13 19.92 0.73
CA LYS A 36 -0.86 18.64 0.67
C LYS A 36 -0.04 17.37 0.44
N ASP A 37 1.25 17.46 0.11
CA ASP A 37 2.08 16.26 -0.17
C ASP A 37 3.08 15.90 0.94
N LYS A 38 2.93 16.46 2.16
CA LYS A 38 3.86 16.18 3.28
C LYS A 38 3.53 14.93 4.10
N ASN A 39 2.38 14.30 3.88
CA ASN A 39 1.91 13.16 4.70
C ASN A 39 1.73 11.86 3.92
N LEU A 40 2.20 11.77 2.67
CA LEU A 40 2.27 10.48 2.01
C LEU A 40 3.38 9.69 2.69
N ASN A 41 2.98 8.73 3.54
CA ASN A 41 3.82 7.67 4.11
C ASN A 41 4.92 7.32 3.10
N LYS A 42 6.18 7.59 3.47
CA LYS A 42 7.30 7.40 2.55
C LYS A 42 7.60 5.92 2.45
N ILE A 43 6.92 5.25 1.51
CA ILE A 43 7.28 3.92 1.09
C ILE A 43 8.69 4.02 0.50
N LYS A 44 9.61 3.24 1.05
CA LYS A 44 10.97 3.15 0.58
C LYS A 44 11.32 1.71 0.31
N TYR A 45 12.16 1.49 -0.68
CA TYR A 45 12.64 0.15 -1.03
C TYR A 45 14.15 0.14 -1.22
N ALA A 46 14.75 -1.03 -1.03
CA ALA A 46 16.14 -1.31 -1.35
C ALA A 46 16.20 -2.64 -2.09
N THR A 47 17.18 -2.77 -2.98
CA THR A 47 17.39 -3.98 -3.78
C THR A 47 18.76 -4.56 -3.46
N ASN A 48 18.85 -5.88 -3.28
CA ASN A 48 20.13 -6.57 -3.11
C ASN A 48 20.70 -7.05 -4.46
N ALA A 49 21.87 -7.70 -4.44
CA ALA A 49 22.54 -8.19 -5.65
C ALA A 49 21.75 -9.28 -6.42
N ASN A 50 20.75 -9.91 -5.79
CA ASN A 50 19.89 -10.93 -6.39
C ASN A 50 18.56 -10.35 -6.91
N ASN A 51 18.44 -9.03 -7.00
CA ASN A 51 17.20 -8.31 -7.32
C ASN A 51 16.04 -8.59 -6.34
N GLU A 52 16.36 -8.89 -5.08
CA GLU A 52 15.34 -9.05 -4.05
C GLU A 52 15.08 -7.70 -3.38
N PHE A 53 13.80 -7.37 -3.21
CA PHE A 53 13.37 -6.12 -2.63
C PHE A 53 13.16 -6.24 -1.11
N SER A 54 13.66 -5.25 -0.39
CA SER A 54 13.31 -4.97 1.01
C SER A 54 12.65 -3.61 1.11
N TRP A 55 11.62 -3.49 1.93
CA TRP A 55 10.76 -2.32 1.98
C TRP A 55 10.65 -1.80 3.39
N LYS A 56 10.54 -0.48 3.53
CA LYS A 56 10.16 0.13 4.79
C LYS A 56 9.08 1.18 4.61
N ILE A 57 8.15 1.20 5.55
CA ILE A 57 7.14 2.24 5.70
C ILE A 57 7.35 2.86 7.08
N GLU A 58 7.55 4.18 7.10
CA GLU A 58 7.79 4.97 8.32
C GLU A 58 6.48 5.66 8.73
N GLU A 59 5.98 5.38 9.93
CA GLU A 59 4.80 6.02 10.53
C GLU A 59 5.14 6.58 11.91
N GLY A 60 5.35 7.89 12.00
CA GLY A 60 5.80 8.52 13.24
C GLY A 60 7.17 7.98 13.68
N THR A 61 7.22 7.33 14.85
CA THR A 61 8.44 6.67 15.38
C THR A 61 8.50 5.17 15.06
N SER A 62 7.46 4.63 14.42
CA SER A 62 7.36 3.21 14.08
C SER A 62 7.80 2.94 12.64
N ILE A 63 8.34 1.74 12.43
CA ILE A 63 8.77 1.26 11.11
C ILE A 63 8.18 -0.12 10.86
N TYR A 64 7.56 -0.29 9.70
CA TYR A 64 7.19 -1.59 9.13
C TYR A 64 8.28 -1.97 8.12
N TYR A 65 9.02 -3.03 8.39
CA TYR A 65 10.12 -3.50 7.56
C TYR A 65 9.78 -4.87 6.95
N ILE A 66 9.64 -4.91 5.62
CA ILE A 66 9.12 -6.06 4.89
C ILE A 66 10.21 -6.56 3.94
N ARG A 67 10.61 -7.81 4.12
CA ARG A 67 11.65 -8.49 3.36
C ARG A 67 11.07 -9.77 2.81
N LEU A 68 11.72 -10.31 1.78
CA LEU A 68 11.31 -11.56 1.16
C LEU A 68 11.12 -12.72 2.17
N SER A 69 11.99 -12.81 3.18
CA SER A 69 11.93 -13.87 4.20
C SER A 69 11.32 -13.42 5.52
N ALA A 70 10.97 -12.14 5.68
CA ALA A 70 10.73 -11.59 7.00
C ALA A 70 9.91 -10.30 7.04
N ASN A 71 8.97 -10.19 7.97
CA ASN A 71 8.18 -8.99 8.25
C ASN A 71 8.36 -8.56 9.71
N ASP A 72 8.93 -7.37 9.93
CA ASP A 72 9.17 -6.81 11.26
C ASP A 72 8.37 -5.53 11.47
N TYR A 73 7.76 -5.38 12.65
CA TYR A 73 7.21 -4.12 13.14
C TYR A 73 8.06 -3.61 14.31
N ILE A 74 8.58 -2.39 14.17
CA ILE A 74 9.57 -1.81 15.08
C ILE A 74 8.96 -0.54 15.68
N GLU A 75 8.66 -0.56 16.96
CA GLU A 75 8.29 0.66 17.71
C GLU A 75 9.54 1.41 18.17
N ASN A 76 9.50 2.74 18.08
CA ASN A 76 10.57 3.62 18.55
C ASN A 76 11.96 3.21 18.06
N ILE A 77 12.21 3.33 16.76
CA ILE A 77 13.49 2.96 16.13
C ILE A 77 14.72 3.58 16.83
N ASN A 78 14.54 4.74 17.46
CA ASN A 78 15.59 5.44 18.20
C ASN A 78 16.15 4.63 19.38
N ASP A 79 15.39 3.68 19.92
CA ASP A 79 15.79 2.91 21.09
C ASP A 79 16.25 1.49 20.70
N ASN A 80 16.21 1.14 19.41
CA ASN A 80 16.53 -0.20 18.93
C ASN A 80 17.81 -0.23 18.07
N GLU A 81 18.97 -0.39 18.71
CA GLU A 81 20.27 -0.43 18.02
C GLU A 81 20.39 -1.53 16.96
N TYR A 82 19.79 -2.70 17.22
CA TYR A 82 19.82 -3.81 16.27
C TYR A 82 19.17 -3.41 14.94
N PHE A 83 17.96 -2.85 15.00
CA PHE A 83 17.25 -2.41 13.80
C PHE A 83 17.89 -1.20 13.13
N LYS A 84 18.49 -0.27 13.89
CA LYS A 84 19.31 0.80 13.28
C LYS A 84 20.44 0.24 12.44
N LYS A 85 21.20 -0.73 12.98
CA LYS A 85 22.29 -1.40 12.24
C LYS A 85 21.76 -2.18 11.05
N LEU A 86 20.63 -2.89 11.19
CA LEU A 86 20.02 -3.67 10.11
C LEU A 86 19.58 -2.77 8.95
N LEU A 87 18.84 -1.69 9.24
CA LEU A 87 18.36 -0.75 8.23
C LEU A 87 19.52 0.03 7.59
N GLY A 88 20.57 0.34 8.35
CA GLY A 88 21.77 1.03 7.85
C GLY A 88 22.59 0.24 6.83
N LYS A 89 22.36 -1.07 6.68
CA LYS A 89 23.02 -1.90 5.64
C LYS A 89 22.48 -1.66 4.24
N TYR A 90 21.30 -1.04 4.12
CA TYR A 90 20.61 -0.88 2.85
C TYR A 90 20.56 0.58 2.43
N LYS A 91 20.80 0.82 1.14
CA LYS A 91 20.54 2.12 0.52
C LYS A 91 19.10 2.15 0.03
N PHE A 92 18.22 2.69 0.85
CA PHE A 92 16.80 2.85 0.51
C PHE A 92 16.57 4.00 -0.47
N SER A 93 15.72 3.75 -1.46
CA SER A 93 15.20 4.72 -2.44
C SER A 93 13.72 4.95 -2.19
N ASP A 94 13.23 6.16 -2.44
CA ASP A 94 11.80 6.43 -2.37
C ASP A 94 11.07 5.68 -3.48
N TYR A 95 9.95 5.05 -3.15
CA TYR A 95 9.07 4.42 -4.13
C TYR A 95 8.14 5.48 -4.72
N SER A 96 8.28 5.73 -6.02
CA SER A 96 7.41 6.63 -6.77
C SER A 96 6.18 5.90 -7.28
N TYR A 97 5.01 6.49 -7.10
CA TYR A 97 3.78 6.01 -7.72
C TYR A 97 3.11 7.10 -8.56
N ILE A 98 2.39 6.65 -9.57
CA ILE A 98 1.52 7.45 -10.40
C ILE A 98 0.16 7.50 -9.69
N LYS A 99 -0.37 8.70 -9.52
CA LYS A 99 -1.73 8.85 -9.00
C LYS A 99 -2.68 8.12 -9.95
N ASN A 100 -3.33 7.09 -9.43
CA ASN A 100 -4.09 6.17 -10.27
C ASN A 100 -5.28 6.89 -10.92
N THR A 101 -5.36 6.79 -12.25
CA THR A 101 -6.48 7.30 -13.05
C THR A 101 -7.45 6.20 -13.49
N ASN A 102 -7.11 4.93 -13.24
CA ASN A 102 -7.91 3.77 -13.60
C ASN A 102 -8.88 3.39 -12.49
N GLU A 103 -9.93 2.65 -12.86
CA GLU A 103 -10.93 2.15 -11.93
C GLU A 103 -10.34 1.02 -11.08
N PHE A 104 -10.12 1.32 -9.79
CA PHE A 104 -9.81 0.31 -8.79
C PHE A 104 -11.12 -0.37 -8.38
N VAL A 105 -11.29 -1.63 -8.75
CA VAL A 105 -12.50 -2.41 -8.47
C VAL A 105 -12.27 -3.32 -7.27
N ASN A 106 -11.22 -4.13 -7.32
CA ASN A 106 -10.95 -5.13 -6.30
C ASN A 106 -9.47 -5.56 -6.31
N LEU A 107 -8.96 -5.93 -5.15
CA LEU A 107 -7.67 -6.59 -5.00
C LEU A 107 -7.82 -7.78 -4.07
N SER A 108 -7.47 -8.97 -4.53
CA SER A 108 -7.47 -10.19 -3.73
C SER A 108 -6.06 -10.79 -3.71
N ILE A 109 -5.53 -11.10 -2.52
CA ILE A 109 -4.16 -11.60 -2.33
C ILE A 109 -4.18 -12.78 -1.37
N SER A 110 -3.50 -13.85 -1.76
CA SER A 110 -3.19 -14.98 -0.88
C SER A 110 -1.69 -15.07 -0.69
N GLU A 111 -1.24 -15.25 0.55
CA GLU A 111 0.16 -15.38 0.89
C GLU A 111 0.40 -16.51 1.88
N ASP A 112 1.05 -17.57 1.40
CA ASP A 112 1.55 -18.71 2.16
C ASP A 112 3.08 -18.83 1.99
N PRO A 113 3.89 -18.24 2.88
CA PRO A 113 5.33 -18.30 2.75
C PRO A 113 5.84 -19.75 2.93
N ILE A 114 6.59 -20.25 1.93
CA ILE A 114 7.07 -21.65 1.83
C ILE A 114 8.12 -22.01 2.89
N GLU A 115 8.68 -21.03 3.61
CA GLU A 115 9.73 -21.34 4.57
C GLU A 115 9.16 -22.21 5.69
N ASN A 116 9.86 -23.32 5.95
CA ASN A 116 9.63 -24.25 7.06
C ASN A 116 9.06 -23.48 8.24
N ARG A 117 7.97 -23.97 8.83
CA ARG A 117 7.21 -23.42 9.98
C ARG A 117 8.03 -23.08 11.25
N PHE A 118 9.36 -23.02 11.13
CA PHE A 118 10.42 -22.81 12.10
C PHE A 118 11.32 -21.60 11.82
N LEU A 119 11.24 -20.92 10.66
CA LEU A 119 11.90 -19.61 10.48
C LEU A 119 10.94 -18.49 10.90
N ILE A 120 11.22 -17.94 12.08
CA ILE A 120 10.46 -17.01 12.93
C ILE A 120 10.05 -15.68 12.25
N SER A 121 10.33 -15.48 10.98
CA SER A 121 10.35 -14.15 10.40
C SER A 121 9.18 -13.79 9.48
N HIS A 122 8.48 -14.74 8.87
CA HIS A 122 7.26 -14.42 8.12
C HIS A 122 6.04 -14.37 9.06
N LYS A 123 5.61 -13.14 9.36
CA LYS A 123 4.71 -12.90 10.50
C LYS A 123 3.30 -13.46 10.30
N TYR A 124 2.80 -13.45 9.08
CA TYR A 124 1.42 -13.84 8.80
C TYR A 124 1.32 -14.76 7.63
N SER A 125 0.25 -15.54 7.66
CA SER A 125 -0.21 -16.18 6.47
C SER A 125 -1.71 -16.06 6.33
N TYR A 126 -2.14 -15.63 5.15
CA TYR A 126 -3.44 -14.99 5.03
C TYR A 126 -3.99 -14.99 3.61
N ASP A 127 -5.30 -14.81 3.53
CA ASP A 127 -6.03 -14.38 2.35
C ASP A 127 -6.66 -13.02 2.63
N LEU A 128 -6.57 -12.09 1.69
CA LEU A 128 -7.02 -10.70 1.79
C LEU A 128 -7.86 -10.35 0.58
N ASN A 129 -8.96 -9.63 0.79
CA ASN A 129 -9.69 -8.91 -0.24
C ASN A 129 -9.86 -7.44 0.15
N ILE A 130 -9.59 -6.51 -0.76
CA ILE A 130 -9.86 -5.08 -0.63
C ILE A 130 -10.80 -4.65 -1.76
N ASP A 131 -11.98 -4.16 -1.41
CA ASP A 131 -12.95 -3.68 -2.40
C ASP A 131 -12.72 -2.21 -2.79
N SER A 132 -13.45 -1.75 -3.82
CA SER A 132 -13.43 -0.37 -4.34
C SER A 132 -13.76 0.74 -3.33
N LEU A 133 -14.24 0.39 -2.14
CA LEU A 133 -14.56 1.33 -1.05
C LEU A 133 -13.51 1.29 0.07
N GLY A 134 -12.50 0.42 -0.04
CA GLY A 134 -11.45 0.24 0.96
C GLY A 134 -11.89 -0.64 2.12
N LYS A 135 -12.98 -1.41 1.99
CA LYS A 135 -13.32 -2.46 2.95
C LYS A 135 -12.42 -3.66 2.71
N VAL A 136 -11.84 -4.17 3.78
CA VAL A 136 -10.98 -5.34 3.83
C VAL A 136 -11.73 -6.49 4.47
N ASN A 137 -11.75 -7.64 3.80
CA ASN A 137 -12.07 -8.94 4.38
C ASN A 137 -10.80 -9.79 4.34
N LEU A 138 -10.48 -10.48 5.43
CA LEU A 138 -9.23 -11.20 5.56
C LEU A 138 -9.43 -12.49 6.36
N ASN A 139 -8.82 -13.58 5.91
CA ASN A 139 -8.64 -14.80 6.71
C ASN A 139 -7.17 -14.92 7.09
N VAL A 140 -6.87 -15.16 8.36
CA VAL A 140 -5.52 -15.45 8.85
C VAL A 140 -5.46 -16.92 9.24
N TYR A 141 -4.38 -17.58 8.84
CA TYR A 141 -4.09 -18.99 9.12
C TYR A 141 -2.85 -19.18 10.00
N TYR A 142 -2.00 -18.15 10.08
CA TYR A 142 -0.83 -18.10 10.95
C TYR A 142 -0.55 -16.64 11.33
N PRO A 143 -0.14 -16.34 12.58
CA PRO A 143 0.12 -17.29 13.66
C PRO A 143 -1.18 -17.77 14.33
N ILE A 144 -1.12 -18.87 15.08
CA ILE A 144 -2.30 -19.56 15.65
C ILE A 144 -3.11 -18.60 16.52
N GLU A 145 -2.44 -17.74 17.30
CA GLU A 145 -3.08 -16.74 18.16
C GLU A 145 -3.82 -15.63 17.40
N LYS A 146 -3.65 -15.56 16.07
CA LYS A 146 -4.34 -14.65 15.16
C LYS A 146 -5.21 -15.38 14.14
N GLU A 147 -5.35 -16.70 14.24
CA GLU A 147 -6.13 -17.47 13.27
C GLU A 147 -7.62 -17.07 13.31
N GLY A 148 -8.22 -16.83 12.13
CA GLY A 148 -9.63 -16.50 11.98
C GLY A 148 -9.89 -15.36 11.00
N GLY A 149 -11.13 -14.89 10.97
CA GLY A 149 -11.57 -13.84 10.06
C GLY A 149 -11.42 -12.44 10.62
N TYR A 150 -11.25 -11.48 9.73
CA TYR A 150 -11.20 -10.05 10.03
C TYR A 150 -11.95 -9.26 8.96
N SER A 151 -12.71 -8.25 9.38
CA SER A 151 -13.35 -7.28 8.50
C SER A 151 -13.15 -5.86 9.04
N PHE A 152 -12.69 -4.94 8.20
CA PHE A 152 -12.42 -3.56 8.59
C PHE A 152 -12.32 -2.62 7.39
N ASN A 153 -12.43 -1.31 7.64
CA ASN A 153 -12.19 -0.29 6.62
C ASN A 153 -10.76 0.26 6.75
N LEU A 154 -10.12 0.49 5.61
CA LEU A 154 -8.84 1.19 5.56
C LEU A 154 -9.00 2.65 5.94
N SER A 155 -7.94 3.22 6.50
CA SER A 155 -7.79 4.66 6.56
C SER A 155 -7.73 5.24 5.14
N LYS A 156 -8.09 6.52 4.98
CA LYS A 156 -8.02 7.19 3.68
C LYS A 156 -6.61 7.13 3.08
N ASP A 157 -5.59 7.35 3.90
CA ASP A 157 -4.20 7.39 3.45
C ASP A 157 -3.74 6.00 2.98
N ASP A 158 -4.10 4.93 3.69
CA ASP A 158 -3.80 3.55 3.28
C ASP A 158 -4.55 3.16 2.00
N PHE A 159 -5.81 3.59 1.87
CA PHE A 159 -6.61 3.32 0.68
C PHE A 159 -6.08 4.06 -0.56
N ASP A 160 -5.75 5.35 -0.41
CA ASP A 160 -5.12 6.12 -1.48
C ASP A 160 -3.75 5.52 -1.86
N MET A 161 -3.00 4.98 -0.89
CA MET A 161 -1.72 4.33 -1.13
C MET A 161 -1.84 3.07 -2.00
N ILE A 162 -2.72 2.12 -1.66
CA ILE A 162 -2.87 0.92 -2.50
C ILE A 162 -3.38 1.27 -3.90
N LYS A 163 -4.30 2.23 -3.99
CA LYS A 163 -4.77 2.71 -5.30
C LYS A 163 -3.62 3.20 -6.15
N ASN A 164 -2.74 4.02 -5.58
CA ASN A 164 -1.59 4.57 -6.30
C ASN A 164 -0.55 3.50 -6.66
N ILE A 165 -0.27 2.54 -5.78
CA ILE A 165 0.59 1.39 -6.10
C ILE A 165 0.04 0.63 -7.31
N LEU A 166 -1.26 0.34 -7.33
CA LEU A 166 -1.92 -0.31 -8.45
C LEU A 166 -1.92 0.54 -9.72
N GLY A 167 -1.90 1.87 -9.59
CA GLY A 167 -1.79 2.81 -10.70
C GLY A 167 -0.47 2.73 -11.47
N ASN A 168 0.59 2.20 -10.87
CA ASN A 168 1.85 1.95 -11.58
C ASN A 168 1.79 0.75 -12.51
N VAL A 169 0.86 -0.18 -12.27
CA VAL A 169 0.78 -1.42 -13.03
C VAL A 169 -0.07 -1.17 -14.27
N SER A 170 0.57 -1.15 -15.43
CA SER A 170 -0.16 -0.88 -16.67
C SER A 170 -1.00 -2.09 -17.11
N VAL A 171 -2.17 -1.84 -17.69
CA VAL A 171 -3.02 -2.89 -18.30
C VAL A 171 -2.23 -3.70 -19.32
N LYS A 172 -1.39 -3.03 -20.12
CA LYS A 172 -0.49 -3.68 -21.08
C LYS A 172 0.47 -4.66 -20.42
N GLU A 173 1.00 -4.36 -19.22
CA GLU A 173 1.85 -5.30 -18.48
C GLU A 173 1.05 -6.49 -17.95
N LEU A 174 -0.17 -6.26 -17.50
CA LEU A 174 -1.06 -7.33 -17.02
C LEU A 174 -1.47 -8.27 -18.17
N ASP A 175 -1.89 -7.71 -19.31
CA ASP A 175 -2.30 -8.44 -20.51
C ASP A 175 -1.16 -9.27 -21.12
N ASN A 176 0.06 -8.72 -21.13
CA ASN A 176 1.20 -9.39 -21.78
C ASN A 176 1.92 -10.41 -20.89
N LYS A 177 1.67 -10.45 -19.57
CA LYS A 177 2.53 -11.20 -18.66
C LYS A 177 1.86 -12.30 -17.83
N PHE A 178 0.54 -12.32 -17.57
CA PHE A 178 0.04 -13.26 -16.55
C PHE A 178 -1.37 -13.85 -16.80
N TYR A 179 -1.39 -15.01 -17.45
CA TYR A 179 -2.28 -16.14 -17.13
C TYR A 179 -1.39 -17.38 -17.07
N ILE A 180 -0.87 -17.71 -15.89
CA ILE A 180 -0.25 -19.01 -15.66
C ILE A 180 -1.13 -19.73 -14.66
N LYS A 181 -1.94 -20.70 -15.08
CA LYS A 181 -2.55 -21.65 -14.14
C LYS A 181 -1.45 -22.57 -13.61
N ASN A 182 -0.51 -22.04 -12.83
CA ASN A 182 0.39 -22.87 -12.07
C ASN A 182 -0.35 -23.27 -10.79
N ASN A 183 -0.95 -24.46 -10.82
CA ASN A 183 -1.56 -25.10 -9.66
C ASN A 183 -0.48 -25.59 -8.67
N LYS A 184 0.55 -24.79 -8.39
CA LYS A 184 1.58 -25.05 -7.35
C LYS A 184 2.06 -23.78 -6.65
N SER A 185 1.37 -22.66 -6.82
CA SER A 185 1.80 -21.42 -6.16
C SER A 185 1.40 -21.41 -4.69
N THR A 186 2.23 -20.74 -3.89
CA THR A 186 1.93 -20.45 -2.48
C THR A 186 1.54 -19.00 -2.28
N GLN A 187 1.51 -18.22 -3.35
CA GLN A 187 1.04 -16.84 -3.35
C GLN A 187 0.24 -16.56 -4.62
N SER A 188 -0.79 -15.74 -4.51
CA SER A 188 -1.56 -15.29 -5.67
C SER A 188 -2.03 -13.85 -5.46
N ILE A 189 -2.06 -13.07 -6.53
CA ILE A 189 -2.57 -11.70 -6.56
C ILE A 189 -3.58 -11.63 -7.69
N ILE A 190 -4.77 -11.11 -7.40
CA ILE A 190 -5.85 -10.92 -8.35
C ILE A 190 -6.25 -9.45 -8.34
N ILE A 191 -6.10 -8.82 -9.49
CA ILE A 191 -6.41 -7.40 -9.67
C ILE A 191 -7.68 -7.29 -10.49
N ASN A 192 -8.64 -6.50 -10.00
CA ASN A 192 -9.94 -6.21 -10.61
C ASN A 192 -10.70 -7.47 -11.07
N ASN A 193 -10.57 -8.58 -10.34
CA ASN A 193 -11.21 -9.86 -10.64
C ASN A 193 -10.88 -10.43 -12.04
N GLN A 194 -9.83 -9.92 -12.68
CA GLN A 194 -9.50 -10.24 -14.06
C GLN A 194 -8.06 -10.77 -14.19
N TYR A 195 -7.10 -10.07 -13.58
CA TYR A 195 -5.69 -10.35 -13.79
C TYR A 195 -5.14 -11.19 -12.66
N ILE A 196 -4.71 -12.42 -12.97
CA ILE A 196 -4.25 -13.41 -11.99
C ILE A 196 -2.73 -13.54 -12.08
N ILE A 197 -2.05 -13.27 -10.98
CA ILE A 197 -0.59 -13.33 -10.88
C ILE A 197 -0.19 -14.31 -9.78
N ASN A 198 0.37 -15.45 -10.17
CA ASN A 198 0.75 -16.55 -9.27
C ASN A 198 2.08 -17.22 -9.69
N ASP A 199 2.89 -16.57 -10.54
CA ASP A 199 4.27 -16.96 -10.78
C ASP A 199 5.21 -16.09 -9.94
N PHE A 200 5.58 -16.61 -8.77
CA PHE A 200 6.38 -15.84 -7.83
C PHE A 200 7.82 -15.57 -8.30
N LYS A 201 8.37 -16.37 -9.21
CA LYS A 201 9.70 -16.08 -9.78
C LYS A 201 9.65 -14.80 -10.59
N SER A 202 8.60 -14.61 -11.37
CA SER A 202 8.37 -13.39 -12.14
C SER A 202 7.98 -12.21 -11.25
N LEU A 203 7.19 -12.43 -10.20
CA LEU A 203 6.79 -11.40 -9.23
C LEU A 203 7.99 -10.69 -8.59
N LYS A 204 9.01 -11.43 -8.15
CA LYS A 204 10.21 -10.86 -7.51
C LYS A 204 11.01 -9.91 -8.40
N SER A 205 10.85 -10.02 -9.72
CA SER A 205 11.59 -9.18 -10.68
C SER A 205 10.87 -7.88 -11.06
N ASN A 206 9.58 -7.75 -10.72
CA ASN A 206 8.79 -6.56 -11.01
C ASN A 206 8.55 -5.76 -9.73
N LEU A 207 9.15 -4.57 -9.65
CA LEU A 207 9.06 -3.68 -8.49
C LEU A 207 7.60 -3.33 -8.14
N ASP A 208 6.78 -2.97 -9.12
CA ASP A 208 5.42 -2.49 -8.90
C ASP A 208 4.47 -3.61 -8.48
N ILE A 209 4.61 -4.80 -9.07
CA ILE A 209 3.80 -5.95 -8.62
C ILE A 209 4.24 -6.40 -7.22
N TYR A 210 5.54 -6.39 -6.93
CA TYR A 210 6.02 -6.75 -5.60
C TYR A 210 5.63 -5.71 -4.53
N ALA A 211 5.47 -4.43 -4.92
CA ALA A 211 4.92 -3.39 -4.04
C ALA A 211 3.50 -3.70 -3.57
N ILE A 212 2.67 -4.36 -4.41
CA ILE A 212 1.31 -4.79 -4.04
C ILE A 212 1.36 -5.80 -2.89
N LEU A 213 2.20 -6.83 -3.02
CA LEU A 213 2.39 -7.87 -1.98
C LEU A 213 3.01 -7.29 -0.71
N MET A 214 3.94 -6.35 -0.85
CA MET A 214 4.49 -5.63 0.30
C MET A 214 3.38 -4.87 1.03
N PHE A 215 2.54 -4.15 0.30
CA PHE A 215 1.49 -3.36 0.91
C PHE A 215 0.47 -4.22 1.65
N SER A 216 0.12 -5.40 1.13
CA SER A 216 -0.74 -6.33 1.87
C SER A 216 -0.10 -6.82 3.18
N ASN A 217 1.20 -7.13 3.18
CA ASN A 217 1.94 -7.46 4.40
C ASN A 217 1.96 -6.31 5.42
N TYR A 218 2.08 -5.08 4.93
CA TYR A 218 1.98 -3.90 5.78
C TYR A 218 0.59 -3.76 6.41
N LEU A 219 -0.48 -3.94 5.63
CA LEU A 219 -1.85 -3.87 6.13
C LEU A 219 -2.13 -4.95 7.17
N THR A 220 -1.68 -6.19 6.93
CA THR A 220 -1.88 -7.28 7.90
C THR A 220 -1.19 -6.95 9.22
N MET A 221 0.08 -6.51 9.20
CA MET A 221 0.75 -6.05 10.42
C MET A 221 0.01 -4.89 11.10
N LYS A 222 -0.31 -3.82 10.36
CA LYS A 222 -0.91 -2.61 10.93
C LYS A 222 -2.29 -2.86 11.56
N TYR A 223 -3.13 -3.67 10.93
CA TYR A 223 -4.52 -3.82 11.32
C TYR A 223 -4.81 -5.07 12.15
N ILE A 224 -4.01 -6.14 12.04
CA ILE A 224 -4.29 -7.43 12.68
C ILE A 224 -3.55 -7.61 14.00
N ASP A 225 -2.36 -7.04 14.14
CA ASP A 225 -1.58 -7.12 15.39
C ASP A 225 -2.39 -6.69 16.62
N LYS A 226 -3.27 -5.70 16.45
CA LYS A 226 -4.07 -5.11 17.54
C LYS A 226 -5.51 -5.64 17.62
N LYS A 227 -5.91 -6.58 16.75
CA LYS A 227 -7.29 -7.09 16.68
C LYS A 227 -7.41 -8.55 17.12
N ILE A 228 -8.61 -8.87 17.60
CA ILE A 228 -9.05 -10.23 17.93
C ILE A 228 -9.78 -10.79 16.69
N PRO A 229 -9.49 -12.04 16.26
CA PRO A 229 -10.18 -12.66 15.15
C PRO A 229 -11.67 -12.87 15.45
N ASN A 230 -12.50 -12.85 14.41
CA ASN A 230 -13.87 -13.34 14.47
C ASN A 230 -13.95 -14.78 13.94
N ASN A 231 -15.05 -15.47 14.28
CA ASN A 231 -15.28 -16.86 13.87
C ASN A 231 -15.74 -17.01 12.41
N ILE A 232 -15.93 -15.90 11.69
CA ILE A 232 -16.40 -15.90 10.30
C ILE A 232 -15.20 -16.17 9.40
N LYS A 233 -15.38 -17.00 8.36
CA LYS A 233 -14.38 -17.14 7.28
C LYS A 233 -14.95 -16.54 5.99
N TYR A 234 -14.12 -15.80 5.27
CA TYR A 234 -14.52 -15.09 4.07
C TYR A 234 -14.14 -15.89 2.82
N SER A 235 -15.01 -15.91 1.81
CA SER A 235 -14.64 -16.39 0.48
C SER A 235 -13.77 -15.33 -0.21
N ILE A 236 -12.53 -15.68 -0.54
CA ILE A 236 -11.55 -14.77 -1.14
C ILE A 236 -11.04 -15.41 -2.44
N GLU A 237 -11.12 -14.67 -3.55
CA GLU A 237 -10.91 -15.22 -4.90
C GLU A 237 -9.47 -15.73 -5.11
N SER A 238 -8.48 -15.08 -4.50
CA SER A 238 -7.07 -15.49 -4.57
C SER A 238 -6.81 -16.88 -3.99
N SER A 239 -7.63 -17.33 -3.04
CA SER A 239 -7.52 -18.65 -2.40
C SER A 239 -7.69 -19.79 -3.41
N ASN A 240 -8.41 -19.56 -4.50
CA ASN A 240 -8.63 -20.55 -5.57
C ASN A 240 -7.37 -20.86 -6.40
N TYR A 241 -6.30 -20.08 -6.22
CA TYR A 241 -5.08 -20.15 -7.05
C TYR A 241 -3.82 -20.49 -6.24
N ILE A 242 -3.97 -20.87 -4.98
CA ILE A 242 -2.90 -21.43 -4.14
C ILE A 242 -3.11 -22.91 -3.89
N THR A 243 -2.05 -23.66 -3.60
CA THR A 243 -2.13 -25.14 -3.48
C THR A 243 -1.85 -25.71 -2.11
N THR A 244 -1.53 -24.85 -1.17
CA THR A 244 -1.03 -25.25 0.14
C THR A 244 -2.12 -25.30 1.20
N ARG A 245 -3.36 -24.87 0.88
CA ARG A 245 -4.44 -24.73 1.88
C ARG A 245 -5.81 -25.12 1.37
N PRO A 246 -6.65 -25.74 2.22
CA PRO A 246 -8.06 -25.89 1.93
C PRO A 246 -8.73 -24.52 1.97
N VAL A 247 -9.48 -24.19 0.91
CA VAL A 247 -10.38 -23.04 0.88
C VAL A 247 -11.40 -23.24 2.01
N PRO A 248 -11.62 -22.25 2.91
CA PRO A 248 -12.66 -22.35 3.91
C PRO A 248 -14.01 -22.70 3.27
N GLU A 249 -14.60 -23.83 3.66
CA GLU A 249 -15.99 -24.11 3.32
C GLU A 249 -16.86 -23.01 3.95
N LEU A 250 -17.76 -22.45 3.15
CA LEU A 250 -18.78 -21.52 3.61
C LEU A 250 -19.58 -22.21 4.71
N ILE A 251 -19.57 -21.65 5.92
CA ILE A 251 -20.63 -21.96 6.87
C ILE A 251 -21.77 -21.03 6.47
N ASP A 252 -22.74 -21.58 5.75
CA ASP A 252 -24.02 -20.90 5.51
C ASP A 252 -24.65 -20.61 6.88
N ASP A 253 -25.00 -19.35 7.13
CA ASP A 253 -25.82 -18.92 8.28
C ASP A 253 -27.25 -19.51 8.20
#